data_AF-A0A7S3BX29-F1
#
_entry.id   AF-A0A7S3BX29-F1
#
_cell.length_a   1.000
_cell.length_b   1.000
_cell.length_c   1.000
_cell.angle_alpha   90.00
_cell.angle_beta   90.00
_cell.angle_gamma   90.00
#
_symmetry.space_group_name_H-M   'P 1'
#
loop_
_entity.id
_entity.type
_entity.pdbx_description
1 polymer ?
#
loop_
_entity_poly.entity_id
_entity_poly.type
_entity_poly.pdbx_seq_one_letter_code
_entity_poly.pdbx_strand_id
1 'polypeptide(L)'
;DIISLFQSVELERFLLPDPLYPGYLVFRSSMVAEVVYEQLLLLSHRQQTHTLAALWLERLQAVNPDAERGSLIMWHWLASSGTTTSSQPPVLQTVAPADLASSPEPIRLESSKLGAQLTDGLELKGIVHLSSLPPSMKLNSEGRAQRFDDVDGLADLTDLVVDPNTAAVQVVMVTNHSDPLPLIFAKTLVSMNAISLEAVIVNLSPSFARAKRARESLDLIGLSDVPVGVGAEVIDVDSSLFRPVCHAEEVCYPSASAFGASTFGEYPSAASGDGGAATDRTERQRSRRRSGVRMGPLHGDGHQLLVNTYMEAEHGKLTLLLLSAMTDAAKLIREHEELFVAKTKQVVIMGGLEESSLASASATLLGDDSARNHFLDVSSANYVLRRCQELRVQLVVVTRYSAYGCGMPSFLYDEIAAMGQGFAGRVRDAHHRSIDLLWKRLHLHGNDRDRRELPARCDVRWFSDTFCGGVTLPPNLESISEHVVTVMVHDVIALLSCCPDSINQLFEVEAKCVDGVDHLCIGASPKISGIADANQVRTLLTYGIRSVMSGKLDERLHESDIGKANTSKFSHSSESLSEWDRSELDEEDFQTDGMASARLS
;
A
#
# COMPACT_ATOMS: atom_id res chain seq x y z
N ASP A 1 -26.00 20.96 32.51
CA ASP A 1 -24.54 20.73 32.49
C ASP A 1 -23.97 20.62 31.09
N ILE A 2 -24.32 19.63 30.26
CA ILE A 2 -23.78 19.50 28.89
C ILE A 2 -24.11 20.72 28.00
N ILE A 3 -25.34 21.24 28.05
CA ILE A 3 -25.71 22.47 27.32
C ILE A 3 -24.90 23.68 27.81
N SER A 4 -24.64 23.76 29.12
CA SER A 4 -23.83 24.83 29.72
C SER A 4 -22.35 24.68 29.34
N LEU A 5 -21.86 23.44 29.18
CA LEU A 5 -20.52 23.14 28.68
C LEU A 5 -20.39 23.59 27.22
N PHE A 6 -21.35 23.25 26.35
CA PHE A 6 -21.39 23.71 24.96
C PHE A 6 -21.48 25.24 24.83
N GLN A 7 -22.23 25.90 25.72
CA GLN A 7 -22.29 27.36 25.78
C GLN A 7 -20.98 28.01 26.25
N SER A 8 -20.11 27.28 26.95
CA SER A 8 -18.84 27.78 27.49
C SER A 8 -17.61 27.52 26.61
N VAL A 9 -17.72 26.64 25.61
CA VAL A 9 -16.60 26.31 24.72
C VAL A 9 -16.64 27.24 23.50
N GLU A 10 -15.59 28.03 23.31
CA GLU A 10 -15.36 28.86 22.10
C GLU A 10 -15.01 27.96 20.89
N LEU A 11 -15.98 27.18 20.41
CA LEU A 11 -15.85 26.25 19.28
C LEU A 11 -15.27 26.91 18.02
N GLU A 12 -15.51 28.21 17.84
CA GLU A 12 -14.98 29.04 16.75
C GLU A 12 -13.45 29.01 16.68
N ARG A 13 -12.75 28.83 17.81
CA ARG A 13 -11.28 28.74 17.85
C ARG A 13 -10.74 27.42 17.31
N PHE A 14 -11.60 26.40 17.21
CA PHE A 14 -11.23 25.06 16.75
C PHE A 14 -11.65 24.79 15.32
N LEU A 15 -12.29 25.75 14.64
CA LEU A 15 -12.71 25.64 13.25
C LEU A 15 -11.77 26.43 12.34
N LEU A 16 -11.44 25.89 11.17
CA LEU A 16 -10.68 26.54 10.11
C LEU A 16 -11.47 26.48 8.80
N PRO A 17 -11.37 27.51 7.94
CA PRO A 17 -11.85 27.40 6.56
C PRO A 17 -11.20 26.21 5.86
N ASP A 18 -11.99 25.40 5.18
CA ASP A 18 -11.49 24.28 4.38
C ASP A 18 -10.73 24.82 3.15
N PRO A 19 -9.43 24.50 2.99
CA PRO A 19 -8.63 25.01 1.89
C PRO A 19 -9.04 24.42 0.52
N LEU A 20 -9.76 23.30 0.50
CA LEU A 20 -10.22 22.62 -0.72
C LEU A 20 -11.64 23.05 -1.12
N TYR A 21 -12.45 23.56 -0.19
CA TYR A 21 -13.86 23.90 -0.42
C TYR A 21 -14.26 25.24 0.21
N PRO A 22 -14.28 26.35 -0.55
CA PRO A 22 -14.71 27.66 -0.06
C PRO A 22 -16.14 27.61 0.51
N GLY A 23 -16.29 28.01 1.79
CA GLY A 23 -17.56 28.02 2.53
C GLY A 23 -17.72 26.90 3.56
N TYR A 24 -16.79 25.94 3.65
CA TYR A 24 -16.80 24.86 4.64
C TYR A 24 -15.82 25.13 5.79
N LEU A 25 -16.10 24.57 6.97
CA LEU A 25 -15.27 24.64 8.16
C LEU A 25 -14.83 23.24 8.60
N VAL A 26 -13.55 23.07 8.94
CA VAL A 26 -12.95 21.82 9.44
C VAL A 26 -12.37 22.01 10.84
N PHE A 27 -12.41 20.97 11.68
CA PHE A 27 -11.84 21.01 13.02
C PHE A 27 -10.30 20.95 12.98
N ARG A 28 -9.63 21.77 13.82
CA ARG A 28 -8.16 21.81 13.98
C ARG A 28 -7.55 20.54 14.54
N SER A 29 -8.36 19.68 15.18
CA SER A 29 -7.90 18.46 15.85
C SER A 29 -8.91 17.34 15.65
N SER A 30 -8.43 16.19 15.20
CA SER A 30 -9.22 14.95 15.06
C SER A 30 -9.80 14.49 16.39
N MET A 31 -9.07 14.69 17.49
CA MET A 31 -9.52 14.35 18.85
C MET A 31 -10.69 15.22 19.30
N VAL A 32 -10.69 16.52 18.95
CA VAL A 32 -11.84 17.41 19.22
C VAL A 32 -13.03 17.02 18.36
N ALA A 33 -12.80 16.66 17.10
CA ALA A 33 -13.85 16.17 16.21
C ALA A 33 -14.48 14.86 16.74
N GLU A 34 -13.68 13.90 17.20
CA GLU A 34 -14.15 12.66 17.81
C GLU A 34 -14.93 12.88 19.11
N VAL A 35 -14.44 13.76 20.01
CA VAL A 35 -15.16 14.06 21.25
C VAL A 35 -16.49 14.75 20.97
N VAL A 36 -16.53 15.71 20.05
CA VAL A 36 -17.78 16.36 19.64
C VAL A 36 -18.72 15.35 18.98
N TYR A 37 -18.19 14.46 18.14
CA TYR A 37 -18.94 13.41 17.45
C TYR A 37 -19.54 12.37 18.42
N GLU A 38 -18.74 11.83 19.34
CA GLU A 38 -19.17 10.90 20.39
C GLU A 38 -20.27 11.52 21.27
N GLN A 39 -20.13 12.79 21.64
CA GLN A 39 -21.13 13.50 22.43
C GLN A 39 -22.43 13.74 21.64
N LEU A 40 -22.34 14.08 20.34
CA LEU A 40 -23.51 14.21 19.48
C LEU A 40 -24.22 12.87 19.26
N LEU A 41 -23.48 11.76 19.16
CA LEU A 41 -24.03 10.39 19.10
C LEU A 41 -24.74 9.99 20.40
N LEU A 42 -24.16 10.30 21.56
CA LEU A 42 -24.77 10.07 22.86
C LEU A 42 -26.07 10.87 23.05
N LEU A 43 -26.13 12.07 22.47
CA LEU A 43 -27.30 12.96 22.54
C LEU A 43 -28.39 12.60 21.52
N SER A 44 -28.03 12.01 20.37
CA SER A 44 -29.00 11.54 19.36
C SER A 44 -29.92 10.43 19.90
N HIS A 45 -29.43 9.64 20.84
CA HIS A 45 -30.22 8.63 21.54
C HIS A 45 -31.23 9.18 22.57
N ARG A 46 -31.21 10.48 22.90
CA ARG A 46 -32.02 11.05 23.99
C ARG A 46 -32.92 12.21 23.56
N GLN A 47 -33.79 12.06 22.56
CA GLN A 47 -34.95 12.94 22.22
C GLN A 47 -34.80 14.50 22.35
N GLN A 48 -33.58 15.04 22.41
CA GLN A 48 -33.25 16.46 22.63
C GLN A 48 -32.47 17.05 21.43
N THR A 49 -32.46 16.34 20.31
CA THR A 49 -31.71 16.66 19.09
C THR A 49 -32.16 17.96 18.43
N HIS A 50 -33.44 18.30 18.49
CA HIS A 50 -33.98 19.49 17.80
C HIS A 50 -33.49 20.81 18.43
N THR A 51 -33.44 20.91 19.75
CA THR A 51 -33.01 22.14 20.45
C THR A 51 -31.51 22.39 20.27
N LEU A 52 -30.70 21.34 20.26
CA LEU A 52 -29.25 21.44 20.05
C LEU A 52 -28.91 21.71 18.58
N ALA A 53 -29.61 21.11 17.63
CA ALA A 53 -29.43 21.40 16.20
C ALA A 53 -29.78 22.87 15.87
N ALA A 54 -30.83 23.41 16.49
CA ALA A 54 -31.19 24.82 16.34
C ALA A 54 -30.13 25.77 16.92
N LEU A 55 -29.63 25.49 18.14
CA LEU A 55 -28.55 26.27 18.76
C LEU A 55 -27.23 26.19 17.98
N TRP A 56 -26.92 25.03 17.41
CA TRP A 56 -25.73 24.84 16.59
C TRP A 56 -25.83 25.57 15.26
N LEU A 57 -27.01 25.56 14.62
CA LEU A 57 -27.30 26.27 13.38
C LEU A 57 -27.21 27.80 13.58
N GLU A 58 -27.78 28.32 14.66
CA GLU A 58 -27.71 29.74 15.03
C GLU A 58 -26.25 30.21 15.19
N ARG A 59 -25.40 29.38 15.84
CA ARG A 59 -23.97 29.67 16.01
C ARG A 59 -23.17 29.57 14.71
N LEU A 60 -23.47 28.61 13.86
CA LEU A 60 -22.81 28.48 12.56
C LEU A 60 -23.11 29.66 11.63
N GLN A 61 -24.36 30.13 11.62
CA GLN A 61 -24.76 31.32 10.87
C GLN A 61 -24.11 32.59 11.42
N ALA A 62 -23.84 32.67 12.73
CA ALA A 62 -23.11 33.78 13.32
C ALA A 62 -21.62 33.83 12.89
N VAL A 63 -21.01 32.67 12.61
CA VAL A 63 -19.60 32.55 12.18
C VAL A 63 -19.47 32.67 10.66
N ASN A 64 -20.43 32.15 9.91
CA ASN A 64 -20.48 32.23 8.45
C ASN A 64 -21.94 32.40 7.98
N PRO A 65 -22.37 33.64 7.66
CA PRO A 65 -23.74 33.93 7.24
C PRO A 65 -24.19 33.16 5.99
N ASP A 66 -23.26 32.71 5.15
CA ASP A 66 -23.52 31.99 3.89
C ASP A 66 -23.58 30.45 4.07
N ALA A 67 -23.56 29.94 5.32
CA ALA A 67 -23.45 28.51 5.64
C ALA A 67 -24.73 27.67 5.38
N GLU A 68 -25.69 28.14 4.57
CA GLU A 68 -26.95 27.42 4.26
C GLU A 68 -26.72 25.98 3.77
N ARG A 69 -25.61 25.69 3.07
CA ARG A 69 -25.31 24.35 2.55
C ARG A 69 -24.92 23.33 3.63
N GLY A 70 -24.30 23.77 4.72
CA GLY A 70 -24.00 22.88 5.86
C GLY A 70 -25.27 22.44 6.60
N SER A 71 -26.32 23.26 6.55
CA SER A 71 -27.60 22.99 7.22
C SER A 71 -28.39 21.82 6.60
N LEU A 72 -28.26 21.60 5.28
CA LEU A 72 -28.96 20.52 4.57
C LEU A 72 -28.44 19.14 4.95
N ILE A 73 -27.13 19.00 5.21
CA ILE A 73 -26.48 17.72 5.50
C ILE A 73 -26.92 17.19 6.87
N MET A 74 -26.99 18.06 7.89
CA MET A 74 -27.41 17.66 9.23
C MET A 74 -28.92 17.35 9.31
N TRP A 75 -29.74 18.06 8.52
CA TRP A 75 -31.18 17.78 8.43
C TRP A 75 -31.46 16.47 7.68
N HIS A 76 -30.75 16.20 6.59
CA HIS A 76 -30.83 14.92 5.87
C HIS A 76 -30.36 13.74 6.75
N TRP A 77 -29.35 13.93 7.59
CA TRP A 77 -28.93 12.92 8.57
C TRP A 77 -30.02 12.65 9.62
N LEU A 78 -30.62 13.68 10.21
CA LEU A 78 -31.72 13.54 11.18
C LEU A 78 -32.98 12.88 10.59
N ALA A 79 -33.24 13.09 9.30
CA ALA A 79 -34.35 12.47 8.57
C ALA A 79 -34.08 11.00 8.21
N SER A 80 -32.82 10.63 7.94
CA SER A 80 -32.40 9.27 7.57
C SER A 80 -32.16 8.35 8.78
N SER A 81 -31.98 8.90 9.99
CA SER A 81 -31.90 8.14 11.25
C SER A 81 -33.25 7.64 11.79
N GLY A 82 -34.35 7.78 11.04
CA GLY A 82 -35.66 7.20 11.37
C GLY A 82 -36.43 7.90 12.50
N THR A 83 -35.96 9.06 12.95
CA THR A 83 -36.49 9.78 14.12
C THR A 83 -37.57 10.82 13.81
N THR A 84 -37.98 10.99 12.55
CA THR A 84 -38.96 12.02 12.13
C THR A 84 -40.11 11.45 11.30
N THR A 85 -41.35 11.79 11.65
CA THR A 85 -42.56 11.48 10.86
C THR A 85 -43.00 12.60 9.91
N SER A 86 -42.23 13.69 9.80
CA SER A 86 -42.54 14.85 8.95
C SER A 86 -41.67 14.86 7.69
N SER A 87 -42.30 14.89 6.51
CA SER A 87 -41.64 14.95 5.19
C SER A 87 -41.44 16.37 4.65
N GLN A 88 -41.67 17.43 5.46
CA GLN A 88 -41.41 18.81 5.03
C GLN A 88 -40.43 19.55 5.96
N PRO A 89 -39.47 20.31 5.40
CA PRO A 89 -38.60 21.20 6.17
C PRO A 89 -39.42 22.38 6.74
N PRO A 90 -39.01 22.97 7.87
CA PRO A 90 -39.69 24.15 8.41
C PRO A 90 -39.46 25.35 7.49
N VAL A 91 -40.54 25.93 6.97
CA VAL A 91 -40.51 27.22 6.26
C VAL A 91 -40.42 28.34 7.29
N LEU A 92 -39.25 28.95 7.44
CA LEU A 92 -39.07 30.21 8.16
C LEU A 92 -39.31 31.37 7.18
N GLN A 93 -40.43 32.08 7.34
CA GLN A 93 -40.67 33.34 6.63
C GLN A 93 -39.74 34.42 7.15
N THR A 94 -38.87 34.93 6.29
CA THR A 94 -38.10 36.16 6.52
C THR A 94 -39.00 37.38 6.26
N VAL A 95 -39.24 38.19 7.30
CA VAL A 95 -39.85 39.51 7.17
C VAL A 95 -38.75 40.52 6.89
N ALA A 96 -38.78 41.15 5.71
CA ALA A 96 -37.95 42.30 5.37
C ALA A 96 -38.61 43.61 5.86
N PRO A 97 -37.84 44.66 6.24
CA PRO A 97 -38.41 45.91 6.75
C PRO A 97 -38.74 46.93 5.65
N ALA A 98 -39.98 47.49 5.73
CA ALA A 98 -40.47 48.85 5.37
C ALA A 98 -40.19 49.43 3.94
N ASP A 99 -41.05 50.18 3.23
CA ASP A 99 -42.18 51.06 3.58
C ASP A 99 -42.93 51.55 2.30
N LEU A 100 -44.10 52.20 2.49
CA LEU A 100 -44.86 53.14 1.61
C LEU A 100 -46.10 52.66 0.79
N ALA A 101 -47.26 52.82 1.45
CA ALA A 101 -48.44 53.65 1.09
C ALA A 101 -49.22 53.47 -0.25
N SER A 102 -50.48 53.01 -0.14
CA SER A 102 -51.75 53.63 -0.62
C SER A 102 -52.88 52.58 -0.79
N SER A 103 -54.15 52.98 -0.80
CA SER A 103 -55.32 52.11 -0.47
C SER A 103 -56.63 52.70 -1.07
N PRO A 104 -57.80 52.02 -1.20
CA PRO A 104 -58.20 50.72 -0.63
C PRO A 104 -59.01 49.73 -1.52
N GLU A 105 -59.22 48.50 -1.03
CA GLU A 105 -60.49 47.70 -0.99
C GLU A 105 -60.29 46.16 -1.08
N PRO A 106 -61.18 45.33 -0.49
CA PRO A 106 -60.95 43.90 -0.33
C PRO A 106 -61.61 43.07 -1.44
N ILE A 107 -60.85 42.18 -2.09
CA ILE A 107 -61.40 41.16 -2.98
C ILE A 107 -61.31 39.79 -2.29
N ARG A 108 -62.49 39.24 -1.95
CA ARG A 108 -62.72 37.80 -1.76
C ARG A 108 -62.78 37.12 -3.12
N LEU A 109 -62.17 35.94 -3.27
CA LEU A 109 -62.57 34.77 -4.08
C LEU A 109 -61.45 33.73 -3.95
N GLU A 110 -61.64 32.67 -3.18
CA GLU A 110 -62.23 31.37 -3.53
C GLU A 110 -61.21 30.31 -3.97
N SER A 111 -61.17 29.28 -3.13
CA SER A 111 -60.50 28.00 -3.31
C SER A 111 -61.18 27.17 -4.39
N SER A 112 -60.60 27.08 -5.58
CA SER A 112 -60.62 25.84 -6.37
C SER A 112 -59.68 25.97 -7.57
N LYS A 113 -58.97 24.87 -7.86
CA LYS A 113 -58.08 24.62 -9.02
C LYS A 113 -56.61 25.04 -8.86
N LEU A 114 -55.82 24.14 -8.29
CA LEU A 114 -54.58 23.68 -8.94
C LEU A 114 -54.19 22.30 -8.39
N GLY A 115 -54.97 21.29 -8.77
CA GLY A 115 -54.56 19.90 -8.74
C GLY A 115 -54.28 19.47 -10.18
N ALA A 116 -53.23 18.67 -10.36
CA ALA A 116 -52.73 18.09 -11.61
C ALA A 116 -51.84 19.00 -12.46
N GLN A 117 -50.56 19.06 -12.09
CA GLN A 117 -49.38 18.97 -12.98
C GLN A 117 -48.14 19.14 -12.10
N LEU A 118 -47.53 18.02 -11.67
CA LEU A 118 -46.13 17.86 -11.26
C LEU A 118 -45.96 16.44 -10.67
N THR A 119 -46.22 15.44 -11.50
CA THR A 119 -45.65 14.09 -11.33
C THR A 119 -45.11 13.70 -12.69
N ASP A 120 -43.89 14.14 -12.97
CA ASP A 120 -43.01 13.49 -13.93
C ASP A 120 -41.56 13.90 -13.61
N GLY A 121 -40.73 12.88 -13.31
CA GLY A 121 -39.28 12.93 -13.47
C GLY A 121 -38.47 13.72 -12.44
N LEU A 122 -38.28 13.17 -11.24
CA LEU A 122 -37.12 13.49 -10.40
C LEU A 122 -36.68 12.22 -9.66
N GLU A 123 -35.85 11.39 -10.32
CA GLU A 123 -34.97 10.46 -9.60
C GLU A 123 -33.96 11.29 -8.80
N LEU A 124 -34.24 11.49 -7.51
CA LEU A 124 -33.25 11.97 -6.55
C LEU A 124 -32.26 10.85 -6.25
N LYS A 125 -31.22 10.72 -7.08
CA LYS A 125 -30.01 10.00 -6.68
C LYS A 125 -29.32 10.84 -5.59
N GLY A 126 -29.37 10.35 -4.35
CA GLY A 126 -28.67 10.96 -3.23
C GLY A 126 -27.16 10.99 -3.49
N ILE A 127 -26.62 12.18 -3.73
CA ILE A 127 -25.18 12.39 -3.84
C ILE A 127 -24.66 12.57 -2.41
N VAL A 128 -24.19 11.48 -1.79
CA VAL A 128 -23.28 11.58 -0.65
C VAL A 128 -21.89 11.79 -1.21
N HIS A 129 -21.29 12.95 -0.94
CA HIS A 129 -19.92 13.24 -1.33
C HIS A 129 -18.97 12.36 -0.49
N LEU A 130 -18.21 11.47 -1.14
CA LEU A 130 -17.27 10.53 -0.50
C LEU A 130 -16.19 11.22 0.36
N SER A 131 -15.99 12.53 0.22
CA SER A 131 -14.96 13.32 0.89
C SER A 131 -15.29 13.69 2.36
N SER A 132 -16.48 13.37 2.87
CA SER A 132 -16.89 13.69 4.26
C SER A 132 -16.90 12.49 5.21
N LEU A 133 -16.65 11.28 4.72
CA LEU A 133 -16.50 10.10 5.58
C LEU A 133 -15.10 10.08 6.21
N PRO A 134 -14.95 9.60 7.46
CA PRO A 134 -13.64 9.27 8.01
C PRO A 134 -12.89 8.36 7.03
N PRO A 135 -11.56 8.46 6.89
CA PRO A 135 -10.78 7.59 6.00
C PRO A 135 -11.00 6.08 6.24
N SER A 136 -11.50 5.72 7.42
CA SER A 136 -11.87 4.36 7.82
C SER A 136 -13.30 3.95 7.42
N MET A 137 -14.06 4.70 6.62
CA MET A 137 -15.43 4.36 6.24
C MET A 137 -15.71 4.44 4.75
N LYS A 138 -16.52 3.51 4.23
CA LYS A 138 -17.10 3.53 2.88
C LYS A 138 -18.60 3.33 2.95
N LEU A 139 -19.33 3.82 1.95
CA LEU A 139 -20.71 3.41 1.73
C LEU A 139 -20.73 2.04 1.04
N ASN A 140 -21.43 1.06 1.60
CA ASN A 140 -21.69 -0.21 0.92
C ASN A 140 -22.66 -0.01 -0.28
N SER A 141 -22.98 -1.09 -1.00
CA SER A 141 -23.93 -1.06 -2.13
C SER A 141 -25.33 -0.57 -1.76
N GLU A 142 -25.67 -0.57 -0.47
CA GLU A 142 -26.93 -0.04 0.08
C GLU A 142 -26.82 1.43 0.55
N GLY A 143 -25.68 2.09 0.34
CA GLY A 143 -25.47 3.48 0.76
C GLY A 143 -25.24 3.66 2.27
N ARG A 144 -24.90 2.59 3.02
CA ARG A 144 -24.64 2.65 4.46
C ARG A 144 -23.15 2.80 4.76
N ALA A 145 -22.79 3.71 5.65
CA ALA A 145 -21.42 3.87 6.13
C ALA A 145 -20.98 2.63 6.92
N GLN A 146 -19.95 1.96 6.43
CA GLN A 146 -19.34 0.76 7.00
C GLN A 146 -17.87 1.04 7.31
N ARG A 147 -17.37 0.60 8.47
CA ARG A 147 -15.96 0.74 8.85
C ARG A 147 -15.09 -0.24 8.04
N PHE A 148 -13.93 0.21 7.56
CA PHE A 148 -12.85 -0.61 6.99
C PHE A 148 -12.07 -1.45 8.04
N ASP A 149 -12.63 -1.58 9.25
CA ASP A 149 -12.19 -2.63 10.19
C ASP A 149 -12.73 -4.00 9.77
N ASP A 150 -13.73 -4.04 8.89
CA ASP A 150 -14.24 -5.29 8.32
C ASP A 150 -13.20 -5.88 7.36
N VAL A 151 -12.73 -7.09 7.69
CA VAL A 151 -11.58 -7.75 7.03
C VAL A 151 -11.89 -8.13 5.57
N ASP A 152 -13.17 -8.05 5.17
CA ASP A 152 -13.67 -8.40 3.84
C ASP A 152 -13.12 -7.50 2.73
N GLY A 153 -12.68 -6.28 3.06
CA GLY A 153 -12.10 -5.37 2.07
C GLY A 153 -10.83 -5.90 1.38
N LEU A 154 -10.05 -6.79 2.01
CA LEU A 154 -8.84 -7.32 1.36
C LEU A 154 -9.17 -8.29 0.21
N ALA A 155 -10.27 -9.05 0.31
CA ALA A 155 -10.68 -9.98 -0.74
C ALA A 155 -11.04 -9.22 -2.01
N ASP A 156 -11.84 -8.16 -1.88
CA ASP A 156 -12.20 -7.26 -2.98
C ASP A 156 -10.99 -6.57 -3.62
N LEU A 157 -9.91 -6.37 -2.85
CA LEU A 157 -8.67 -5.76 -3.33
C LEU A 157 -7.72 -6.79 -3.97
N THR A 158 -7.91 -8.09 -3.72
CA THR A 158 -7.06 -9.14 -4.26
C THR A 158 -7.23 -9.24 -5.78
N ASP A 159 -8.46 -9.05 -6.27
CA ASP A 159 -8.79 -9.02 -7.70
C ASP A 159 -8.05 -7.90 -8.47
N LEU A 160 -7.56 -6.87 -7.77
CA LEU A 160 -6.78 -5.78 -8.36
C LEU A 160 -5.33 -6.14 -8.67
N VAL A 161 -4.85 -7.23 -8.07
CA VAL A 161 -3.43 -7.59 -8.06
C VAL A 161 -3.21 -9.00 -8.59
N VAL A 162 -4.20 -9.87 -8.45
CA VAL A 162 -4.10 -11.29 -8.73
C VAL A 162 -5.28 -11.71 -9.59
N ASP A 163 -5.00 -12.10 -10.84
CA ASP A 163 -5.86 -13.06 -11.53
C ASP A 163 -5.70 -14.44 -10.86
N PRO A 164 -6.76 -15.03 -10.28
CA PRO A 164 -6.69 -16.33 -9.62
C PRO A 164 -6.24 -17.48 -10.53
N ASN A 165 -6.27 -17.27 -11.86
CA ASN A 165 -5.81 -18.25 -12.85
C ASN A 165 -4.34 -18.07 -13.24
N THR A 166 -3.70 -16.99 -12.80
CA THR A 166 -2.32 -16.66 -13.15
C THR A 166 -1.37 -17.10 -12.03
N ALA A 167 -0.27 -17.75 -12.41
CA ALA A 167 0.76 -18.13 -11.46
C ALA A 167 1.43 -16.88 -10.86
N ALA A 168 1.80 -16.95 -9.59
CA ALA A 168 2.49 -15.86 -8.89
C ALA A 168 3.74 -15.41 -9.65
N VAL A 169 3.97 -14.11 -9.71
CA VAL A 169 5.16 -13.54 -10.34
C VAL A 169 6.39 -13.84 -9.50
N GLN A 170 7.40 -14.51 -10.06
CA GLN A 170 8.65 -14.75 -9.35
C GLN A 170 9.49 -13.47 -9.33
N VAL A 171 9.81 -12.95 -8.15
CA VAL A 171 10.50 -11.67 -7.97
C VAL A 171 11.83 -11.88 -7.27
N VAL A 172 12.89 -11.31 -7.85
CA VAL A 172 14.16 -11.09 -7.15
C VAL A 172 14.29 -9.60 -6.88
N MET A 173 14.46 -9.22 -5.61
CA MET A 173 14.48 -7.81 -5.19
C MET A 173 15.90 -7.34 -4.87
N VAL A 174 16.33 -6.24 -5.46
CA VAL A 174 17.57 -5.52 -5.11
C VAL A 174 17.19 -4.23 -4.37
N THR A 175 17.66 -4.05 -3.14
CA THR A 175 17.28 -2.92 -2.27
C THR A 175 18.46 -2.43 -1.41
N ASN A 176 18.34 -1.25 -0.79
CA ASN A 176 19.25 -0.76 0.24
C ASN A 176 18.68 -0.91 1.67
N HIS A 177 17.45 -1.41 1.77
CA HIS A 177 16.70 -1.56 3.02
C HIS A 177 16.69 -0.30 3.92
N SER A 178 16.63 0.90 3.32
CA SER A 178 16.42 2.14 4.09
C SER A 178 14.98 2.27 4.59
N ASP A 179 14.03 1.71 3.85
CA ASP A 179 12.61 1.65 4.17
C ASP A 179 12.18 0.17 4.26
N PRO A 180 11.58 -0.28 5.37
CA PRO A 180 11.06 -1.64 5.49
C PRO A 180 9.69 -1.84 4.82
N LEU A 181 8.96 -0.78 4.45
CA LEU A 181 7.62 -0.88 3.86
C LEU A 181 7.55 -1.79 2.62
N PRO A 182 8.51 -1.79 1.68
CA PRO A 182 8.48 -2.70 0.54
C PRO A 182 8.52 -4.18 0.96
N LEU A 183 9.29 -4.54 2.00
CA LEU A 183 9.33 -5.91 2.50
C LEU A 183 8.03 -6.29 3.22
N ILE A 184 7.49 -5.36 4.01
CA ILE A 184 6.20 -5.53 4.68
C ILE A 184 5.10 -5.76 3.65
N PHE A 185 5.05 -4.95 2.60
CA PHE A 185 4.05 -5.09 1.55
C PHE A 185 4.31 -6.31 0.65
N ALA A 186 5.58 -6.71 0.46
CA ALA A 186 5.90 -7.97 -0.21
C ALA A 186 5.28 -9.18 0.51
N LYS A 187 5.22 -9.20 1.86
CA LYS A 187 4.50 -10.24 2.61
C LYS A 187 3.01 -10.25 2.26
N THR A 188 2.37 -9.08 2.13
CA THR A 188 0.98 -8.98 1.65
C THR A 188 0.82 -9.67 0.28
N LEU A 189 1.66 -9.30 -0.68
CA LEU A 189 1.60 -9.83 -2.05
C LEU A 189 1.91 -11.34 -2.10
N VAL A 190 2.84 -11.84 -1.28
CA VAL A 190 3.12 -13.28 -1.15
C VAL A 190 1.91 -14.02 -0.59
N SER A 191 1.27 -13.49 0.46
CA SER A 191 0.07 -14.10 1.04
C SER A 191 -1.14 -14.07 0.10
N MET A 192 -1.21 -13.11 -0.81
CA MET A 192 -2.20 -13.06 -1.89
C MET A 192 -1.87 -14.00 -3.06
N ASN A 193 -0.71 -14.67 -3.05
CA ASN A 193 -0.17 -15.40 -4.19
C ASN A 193 0.01 -14.53 -5.45
N ALA A 194 0.19 -13.21 -5.27
CA ALA A 194 0.50 -12.27 -6.34
C ALA A 194 1.96 -12.41 -6.81
N ILE A 195 2.85 -12.59 -5.83
CA ILE A 195 4.29 -12.75 -6.07
C ILE A 195 4.84 -13.94 -5.28
N SER A 196 5.91 -14.53 -5.80
CA SER A 196 6.84 -15.38 -5.05
C SER A 196 8.15 -14.62 -4.91
N LEU A 197 8.53 -14.24 -3.70
CA LEU A 197 9.78 -13.52 -3.45
C LEU A 197 10.94 -14.52 -3.33
N GLU A 198 11.72 -14.69 -4.39
CA GLU A 198 12.73 -15.74 -4.51
C GLU A 198 14.05 -15.40 -3.79
N ALA A 199 14.44 -14.12 -3.78
CA ALA A 199 15.63 -13.64 -3.08
C ALA A 199 15.60 -12.12 -2.88
N VAL A 200 16.33 -11.65 -1.85
CA VAL A 200 16.58 -10.22 -1.60
C VAL A 200 18.08 -9.96 -1.59
N ILE A 201 18.57 -9.11 -2.50
CA ILE A 201 19.96 -8.65 -2.53
C ILE A 201 20.02 -7.25 -1.95
N VAL A 202 20.84 -7.06 -0.92
CA VAL A 202 20.93 -5.78 -0.21
C VAL A 202 22.27 -5.13 -0.45
N ASN A 203 22.27 -3.97 -1.11
CA ASN A 203 23.47 -3.23 -1.46
C ASN A 203 23.53 -1.86 -0.77
N LEU A 204 24.51 -1.03 -1.17
CA LEU A 204 24.93 0.24 -0.56
C LEU A 204 25.63 0.08 0.78
N SER A 205 26.62 0.95 1.03
CA SER A 205 27.39 0.88 2.26
C SER A 205 26.61 1.29 3.52
N PRO A 206 26.82 0.62 4.67
CA PRO A 206 27.46 -0.71 4.82
C PRO A 206 26.50 -1.84 4.45
N SER A 207 26.78 -2.58 3.37
CA SER A 207 25.80 -3.50 2.76
C SER A 207 25.52 -4.70 3.65
N PHE A 208 26.54 -5.19 4.36
CA PHE A 208 26.38 -6.28 5.32
C PHE A 208 25.39 -5.95 6.45
N ALA A 209 25.49 -4.75 7.05
CA ALA A 209 24.62 -4.35 8.14
C ALA A 209 23.17 -4.14 7.66
N ARG A 210 23.00 -3.63 6.43
CA ARG A 210 21.69 -3.49 5.79
C ARG A 210 21.07 -4.86 5.48
N ALA A 211 21.85 -5.80 4.94
CA ALA A 211 21.42 -7.17 4.68
C ALA A 211 20.96 -7.88 5.96
N LYS A 212 21.70 -7.69 7.07
CA LYS A 212 21.30 -8.21 8.38
C LYS A 212 19.94 -7.66 8.84
N ARG A 213 19.72 -6.34 8.70
CA ARG A 213 18.42 -5.72 9.04
C ARG A 213 17.28 -6.19 8.14
N ALA A 214 17.54 -6.37 6.85
CA ALA A 214 16.56 -6.91 5.92
C ALA A 214 16.17 -8.34 6.30
N ARG A 215 17.17 -9.17 6.64
CA ARG A 215 16.97 -10.53 7.16
C ARG A 215 16.12 -10.54 8.43
N GLU A 216 16.45 -9.70 9.40
CA GLU A 216 15.66 -9.55 10.64
C GLU A 216 14.22 -9.10 10.34
N SER A 217 14.04 -8.17 9.41
CA SER A 217 12.71 -7.69 9.01
C SER A 217 11.89 -8.79 8.35
N LEU A 218 12.47 -9.56 7.43
CA LEU A 218 11.80 -10.70 6.79
C LEU A 218 11.43 -11.78 7.81
N ASP A 219 12.30 -12.07 8.78
CA ASP A 219 12.02 -13.06 9.83
C ASP A 219 10.85 -12.61 10.72
N LEU A 220 10.78 -11.30 11.03
CA LEU A 220 9.71 -10.72 11.85
C LEU A 220 8.34 -10.72 11.15
N ILE A 221 8.30 -10.60 9.82
CA ILE A 221 7.05 -10.62 9.03
C ILE A 221 6.71 -12.02 8.48
N GLY A 222 7.40 -13.07 8.94
CA GLY A 222 7.11 -14.46 8.57
C GLY A 222 7.54 -14.84 7.15
N LEU A 223 8.55 -14.17 6.60
CA LEU A 223 9.23 -14.49 5.34
C LEU A 223 10.64 -15.06 5.58
N SER A 224 10.78 -15.91 6.61
CA SER A 224 12.08 -16.47 7.03
C SER A 224 12.76 -17.34 5.97
N ASP A 225 12.00 -17.88 5.03
CA ASP A 225 12.52 -18.76 3.98
C ASP A 225 13.13 -18.01 2.78
N VAL A 226 12.84 -16.72 2.61
CA VAL A 226 13.34 -15.89 1.49
C VAL A 226 14.81 -15.57 1.73
N PRO A 227 15.78 -16.08 0.96
CA PRO A 227 17.20 -15.82 1.22
C PRO A 227 17.59 -14.35 1.02
N VAL A 228 18.50 -13.88 1.87
CA VAL A 228 19.06 -12.52 1.79
C VAL A 228 20.54 -12.58 1.44
N GLY A 229 20.98 -11.82 0.45
CA GLY A 229 22.37 -11.72 0.03
C GLY A 229 22.97 -10.34 0.29
N VAL A 230 24.23 -10.30 0.71
CA VAL A 230 25.02 -9.07 0.85
C VAL A 230 25.51 -8.65 -0.54
N GLY A 231 24.90 -7.63 -1.12
CA GLY A 231 25.25 -7.08 -2.42
C GLY A 231 26.42 -6.10 -2.36
N ALA A 232 26.64 -5.42 -3.48
CA ALA A 232 27.77 -4.52 -3.68
C ALA A 232 27.84 -3.37 -2.64
N GLU A 233 29.07 -3.08 -2.20
CA GLU A 233 29.40 -1.89 -1.42
C GLU A 233 29.49 -0.69 -2.36
N VAL A 234 28.34 -0.08 -2.64
CA VAL A 234 28.28 1.20 -3.35
C VAL A 234 28.38 2.30 -2.31
N ILE A 235 29.42 3.12 -2.43
CA ILE A 235 29.73 4.20 -1.49
C ILE A 235 28.77 5.36 -1.75
N ASP A 236 27.52 5.16 -1.33
CA ASP A 236 26.57 6.24 -1.10
C ASP A 236 27.27 7.29 -0.23
N VAL A 237 27.42 8.50 -0.76
CA VAL A 237 28.15 9.61 -0.14
C VAL A 237 27.47 10.08 1.16
N ASP A 238 26.19 9.71 1.36
CA ASP A 238 25.39 9.91 2.56
C ASP A 238 25.68 8.86 3.67
N SER A 239 26.37 7.75 3.35
CA SER A 239 26.71 6.70 4.33
C SER A 239 27.76 7.11 5.37
N SER A 240 28.42 8.26 5.19
CA SER A 240 29.39 8.79 6.17
C SER A 240 28.78 9.15 7.53
N LEU A 241 27.45 9.31 7.61
CA LEU A 241 26.70 9.40 8.89
C LEU A 241 26.00 8.10 9.32
N PHE A 242 26.12 7.00 8.59
CA PHE A 242 25.89 5.64 9.14
C PHE A 242 27.09 5.25 10.03
N ARG A 243 27.43 6.09 11.02
CA ARG A 243 28.11 5.55 12.20
C ARG A 243 27.14 4.52 12.76
N PRO A 244 27.53 3.24 12.88
CA PRO A 244 26.69 2.30 13.58
C PRO A 244 26.45 2.88 14.99
N VAL A 245 25.20 3.21 15.30
CA VAL A 245 24.74 3.44 16.69
C VAL A 245 24.83 2.13 17.50
N CYS A 246 25.42 1.07 16.94
CA CYS A 246 25.72 -0.19 17.60
C CYS A 246 26.80 -0.09 18.70
N HIS A 247 27.41 1.08 18.94
CA HIS A 247 28.39 1.24 20.03
C HIS A 247 27.95 2.16 21.19
N ALA A 248 26.80 2.83 21.13
CA ALA A 248 26.43 3.79 22.19
C ALA A 248 25.12 3.47 22.94
N GLU A 249 24.25 2.58 22.45
CA GLU A 249 23.06 2.17 23.19
C GLU A 249 22.89 0.65 23.14
N GLU A 250 23.56 -0.02 24.09
CA GLU A 250 23.08 -1.29 24.65
C GLU A 250 21.74 -1.05 25.36
N VAL A 251 20.66 -0.86 24.61
CA VAL A 251 19.33 -1.16 25.12
C VAL A 251 19.19 -2.67 25.06
N CYS A 252 19.46 -3.28 26.21
CA CYS A 252 19.21 -4.66 26.61
C CYS A 252 18.33 -5.48 25.63
N TYR A 253 18.97 -6.27 24.79
CA TYR A 253 18.44 -7.60 24.52
C TYR A 253 18.79 -8.47 25.73
N PRO A 254 17.87 -9.24 26.33
CA PRO A 254 18.29 -10.35 27.17
C PRO A 254 19.13 -11.26 26.27
N SER A 255 20.44 -11.25 26.52
CA SER A 255 21.39 -12.10 25.82
C SER A 255 20.95 -13.54 25.98
N ALA A 256 20.99 -14.30 24.88
CA ALA A 256 20.87 -15.76 24.90
C ALA A 256 22.03 -16.45 25.65
N SER A 257 22.81 -15.72 26.45
CA SER A 257 23.84 -16.26 27.36
C SER A 257 23.28 -16.80 28.67
N ALA A 258 21.95 -16.80 28.87
CA ALA A 258 21.31 -17.55 29.95
C ALA A 258 21.20 -19.07 29.67
N PHE A 259 21.63 -19.55 28.50
CA PHE A 259 21.78 -20.99 28.23
C PHE A 259 23.16 -21.29 27.65
N GLY A 260 24.03 -21.82 28.53
CA GLY A 260 25.17 -22.69 28.24
C GLY A 260 26.01 -22.41 26.99
N ALA A 261 27.10 -21.67 27.17
CA ALA A 261 28.17 -21.59 26.17
C ALA A 261 28.89 -22.93 26.01
N SER A 262 28.96 -23.44 24.78
CA SER A 262 30.06 -24.30 24.34
C SER A 262 30.45 -23.95 22.89
N THR A 263 31.60 -23.28 22.75
CA THR A 263 32.58 -23.36 21.66
C THR A 263 32.08 -23.82 20.28
N PHE A 264 31.96 -22.88 19.33
CA PHE A 264 31.93 -23.19 17.90
C PHE A 264 33.36 -23.44 17.41
N GLY A 265 33.61 -24.69 17.03
CA GLY A 265 34.78 -25.12 16.26
C GLY A 265 34.57 -24.95 14.75
N GLU A 266 35.69 -25.05 14.06
CA GLU A 266 35.95 -24.89 12.63
C GLU A 266 34.93 -25.54 11.69
N TYR A 267 34.62 -24.86 10.59
CA TYR A 267 33.86 -25.41 9.46
C TYR A 267 34.75 -26.37 8.64
N PRO A 268 34.36 -27.63 8.40
CA PRO A 268 35.02 -28.48 7.41
C PRO A 268 34.45 -28.25 6.01
N SER A 269 35.33 -28.34 5.01
CA SER A 269 35.01 -28.26 3.59
C SER A 269 34.44 -29.57 3.05
N ALA A 270 33.55 -29.40 2.07
CA ALA A 270 33.15 -30.27 0.94
C ALA A 270 33.19 -31.81 1.08
N ALA A 271 32.03 -32.44 0.81
CA ALA A 271 31.98 -33.67 0.01
C ALA A 271 30.60 -33.89 -0.64
N SER A 272 30.66 -34.35 -1.88
CA SER A 272 29.64 -34.82 -2.82
C SER A 272 28.65 -35.87 -2.29
N GLY A 273 27.41 -35.83 -2.78
CA GLY A 273 26.40 -36.88 -2.63
C GLY A 273 25.20 -36.65 -3.54
N ASP A 274 24.67 -37.72 -4.09
CA ASP A 274 23.97 -37.87 -5.37
C ASP A 274 22.43 -37.77 -5.29
N GLY A 275 21.82 -37.48 -6.44
CA GLY A 275 20.47 -37.79 -6.94
C GLY A 275 19.21 -37.79 -6.05
N GLY A 276 18.17 -37.03 -6.46
CA GLY A 276 16.77 -37.47 -6.32
C GLY A 276 15.68 -36.41 -6.11
N ALA A 277 14.86 -36.24 -7.15
CA ALA A 277 13.44 -35.85 -7.16
C ALA A 277 13.03 -34.42 -6.74
N ALA A 278 12.61 -33.66 -7.76
CA ALA A 278 11.68 -32.55 -7.65
C ALA A 278 10.28 -33.08 -7.32
N THR A 279 9.76 -32.67 -6.16
CA THR A 279 8.35 -32.40 -5.79
C THR A 279 8.20 -32.64 -4.29
N ASP A 280 8.48 -31.62 -3.46
CA ASP A 280 7.67 -31.31 -2.26
C ASP A 280 8.19 -30.02 -1.57
N ARG A 281 7.69 -28.85 -1.98
CA ARG A 281 7.96 -27.58 -1.26
C ARG A 281 6.95 -27.33 -0.13
N THR A 282 5.77 -27.92 -0.21
CA THR A 282 4.67 -27.80 0.77
C THR A 282 4.95 -28.52 2.09
N GLU A 283 5.67 -29.64 2.07
CA GLU A 283 5.93 -30.43 3.29
C GLU A 283 7.09 -29.87 4.15
N ARG A 284 8.00 -29.06 3.56
CA ARG A 284 9.08 -28.38 4.30
C ARG A 284 8.58 -27.37 5.33
N GLN A 285 7.39 -26.80 5.14
CA GLN A 285 6.80 -25.83 6.07
C GLN A 285 6.25 -26.46 7.36
N ARG A 286 5.96 -27.77 7.40
CA ARG A 286 5.22 -28.40 8.52
C ARG A 286 6.09 -28.95 9.65
N SER A 287 7.38 -29.25 9.43
CA SER A 287 8.21 -30.02 10.38
C SER A 287 9.04 -29.17 11.39
N ARG A 288 9.06 -27.83 11.30
CA ARG A 288 10.09 -26.99 11.97
C ARG A 288 9.67 -26.21 13.22
N ARG A 289 8.53 -26.50 13.84
CA ARG A 289 7.87 -25.63 14.85
C ARG A 289 8.22 -25.85 16.34
N ARG A 290 9.46 -26.18 16.73
CA ARG A 290 9.84 -26.16 18.18
C ARG A 290 11.18 -25.46 18.48
N SER A 291 11.05 -24.37 19.24
CA SER A 291 12.02 -23.61 20.06
C SER A 291 13.23 -22.96 19.38
N GLY A 292 13.17 -21.62 19.26
CA GLY A 292 14.21 -20.71 18.77
C GLY A 292 13.81 -20.10 17.42
N VAL A 293 13.64 -18.78 17.36
CA VAL A 293 13.51 -18.09 16.07
C VAL A 293 14.87 -18.23 15.38
N ARG A 294 14.99 -19.25 14.53
CA ARG A 294 16.20 -19.46 13.73
C ARG A 294 16.18 -18.40 12.64
N MET A 295 17.17 -17.52 12.67
CA MET A 295 17.40 -16.55 11.60
C MET A 295 17.40 -17.27 10.25
N GLY A 296 16.73 -16.68 9.26
CA GLY A 296 16.73 -17.19 7.88
C GLY A 296 18.13 -17.20 7.26
N PRO A 297 18.29 -17.73 6.04
CA PRO A 297 19.57 -17.73 5.36
C PRO A 297 20.02 -16.30 5.01
N LEU A 298 21.24 -15.95 5.46
CA LEU A 298 21.98 -14.73 5.11
C LEU A 298 23.27 -15.15 4.39
N HIS A 299 23.37 -14.79 3.11
CA HIS A 299 24.49 -15.10 2.24
C HIS A 299 25.47 -13.94 2.21
N GLY A 300 26.75 -14.23 2.46
CA GLY A 300 27.82 -13.22 2.40
C GLY A 300 28.16 -12.74 0.99
N ASP A 301 27.71 -13.45 -0.05
CA ASP A 301 27.86 -13.08 -1.45
C ASP A 301 26.48 -13.02 -2.12
N GLY A 302 25.95 -11.80 -2.23
CA GLY A 302 24.67 -11.54 -2.86
C GLY A 302 24.68 -11.76 -4.38
N HIS A 303 25.83 -11.59 -5.03
CA HIS A 303 25.94 -11.87 -6.47
C HIS A 303 25.82 -13.36 -6.75
N GLN A 304 26.51 -14.21 -5.98
CA GLN A 304 26.38 -15.65 -6.12
C GLN A 304 24.95 -16.13 -5.81
N LEU A 305 24.29 -15.55 -4.79
CA LEU A 305 22.89 -15.84 -4.52
C LEU A 305 22.00 -15.48 -5.73
N LEU A 306 22.17 -14.28 -6.29
CA LEU A 306 21.43 -13.82 -7.47
C LEU A 306 21.61 -14.76 -8.67
N VAL A 307 22.84 -15.18 -8.96
CA VAL A 307 23.14 -16.13 -10.04
C VAL A 307 22.48 -17.49 -9.79
N ASN A 308 22.57 -18.03 -8.57
CA ASN A 308 21.96 -19.32 -8.21
C ASN A 308 20.43 -19.26 -8.37
N THR A 309 19.78 -18.20 -7.91
CA THR A 309 18.33 -18.00 -8.08
C THR A 309 17.95 -17.98 -9.57
N TYR A 310 18.76 -17.33 -10.42
CA TYR A 310 18.56 -17.35 -11.86
C TYR A 310 18.75 -18.73 -12.50
N MET A 311 19.74 -19.51 -12.06
CA MET A 311 19.98 -20.87 -12.55
C MET A 311 18.81 -21.80 -12.22
N GLU A 312 18.24 -21.67 -11.02
CA GLU A 312 17.13 -22.49 -10.54
C GLU A 312 15.77 -22.11 -11.14
N ALA A 313 15.61 -20.86 -11.58
CA ALA A 313 14.35 -20.38 -12.11
C ALA A 313 14.00 -20.98 -13.48
N GLU A 314 12.71 -20.98 -13.80
CA GLU A 314 12.21 -21.32 -15.13
C GLU A 314 12.52 -20.23 -16.17
N HIS A 315 12.44 -20.58 -17.46
CA HIS A 315 12.70 -19.64 -18.54
C HIS A 315 11.64 -18.54 -18.61
N GLY A 316 12.08 -17.28 -18.74
CA GLY A 316 11.21 -16.11 -18.87
C GLY A 316 10.22 -15.92 -17.72
N LYS A 317 10.55 -16.35 -16.50
CA LYS A 317 9.67 -16.24 -15.33
C LYS A 317 10.08 -15.17 -14.31
N LEU A 318 11.36 -14.82 -14.24
CA LEU A 318 11.86 -13.92 -13.20
C LEU A 318 11.59 -12.45 -13.55
N THR A 319 11.02 -11.73 -12.60
CA THR A 319 11.01 -10.28 -12.56
C THR A 319 12.14 -9.80 -11.66
N LEU A 320 13.08 -9.03 -12.21
CA LEU A 320 14.14 -8.40 -11.43
C LEU A 320 13.68 -7.00 -11.00
N LEU A 321 13.46 -6.80 -9.70
CA LEU A 321 13.00 -5.55 -9.12
C LEU A 321 14.18 -4.77 -8.53
N LEU A 322 14.45 -3.57 -9.04
CA LEU A 322 15.55 -2.70 -8.66
C LEU A 322 15.04 -1.48 -7.88
N LEU A 323 15.17 -1.52 -6.55
CA LEU A 323 14.79 -0.46 -5.60
C LEU A 323 16.01 0.33 -5.07
N SER A 324 17.20 0.08 -5.62
CA SER A 324 18.46 0.68 -5.18
C SER A 324 19.43 0.81 -6.36
N ALA A 325 20.71 1.10 -6.09
CA ALA A 325 21.77 1.08 -7.09
C ALA A 325 21.75 -0.20 -7.92
N MET A 326 21.99 -0.06 -9.22
CA MET A 326 21.87 -1.16 -10.19
C MET A 326 23.18 -1.93 -10.39
N THR A 327 24.15 -1.78 -9.47
CA THR A 327 25.50 -2.36 -9.58
C THR A 327 25.48 -3.88 -9.65
N ASP A 328 24.72 -4.55 -8.79
CA ASP A 328 24.59 -6.02 -8.78
C ASP A 328 23.88 -6.54 -10.04
N ALA A 329 22.83 -5.82 -10.50
CA ALA A 329 22.13 -6.16 -11.74
C ALA A 329 23.04 -5.99 -12.97
N ALA A 330 23.81 -4.90 -13.04
CA ALA A 330 24.77 -4.68 -14.11
C ALA A 330 25.86 -5.77 -14.11
N LYS A 331 26.32 -6.21 -12.93
CA LYS A 331 27.27 -7.31 -12.81
C LYS A 331 26.68 -8.63 -13.30
N LEU A 332 25.45 -8.97 -12.92
CA LEU A 332 24.74 -10.15 -13.42
C LEU A 332 24.67 -10.15 -14.96
N ILE A 333 24.25 -9.05 -15.57
CA ILE A 333 24.11 -8.96 -17.03
C ILE A 333 25.47 -9.10 -17.72
N ARG A 334 26.54 -8.49 -17.19
CA ARG A 334 27.89 -8.58 -17.78
C ARG A 334 28.48 -9.99 -17.72
N GLU A 335 28.31 -10.67 -16.60
CA GLU A 335 28.95 -11.97 -16.35
C GLU A 335 28.10 -13.16 -16.79
N HIS A 336 26.77 -13.00 -16.86
CA HIS A 336 25.81 -14.08 -17.11
C HIS A 336 24.69 -13.65 -18.06
N GLU A 337 25.03 -12.97 -19.15
CA GLU A 337 24.06 -12.40 -20.10
C GLU A 337 23.06 -13.42 -20.65
N GLU A 338 23.54 -14.58 -21.11
CA GLU A 338 22.68 -15.63 -21.67
C GLU A 338 21.66 -16.12 -20.64
N LEU A 339 22.10 -16.29 -19.39
CA LEU A 339 21.24 -16.69 -18.28
C LEU A 339 20.23 -15.57 -17.98
N PHE A 340 20.66 -14.31 -17.96
CA PHE A 340 19.78 -13.18 -17.75
C PHE A 340 18.67 -13.12 -18.82
N VAL A 341 19.02 -13.23 -20.11
CA VAL A 341 18.06 -13.23 -21.22
C VAL A 341 17.12 -14.44 -21.14
N ALA A 342 17.66 -15.63 -20.84
CA ALA A 342 16.88 -16.85 -20.80
C ALA A 342 15.83 -16.86 -19.67
N LYS A 343 16.11 -16.20 -18.54
CA LYS A 343 15.32 -16.32 -17.30
C LYS A 343 14.48 -15.08 -16.99
N THR A 344 14.90 -13.90 -17.43
CA THR A 344 14.22 -12.64 -17.10
C THR A 344 12.99 -12.44 -17.98
N LYS A 345 11.84 -12.26 -17.35
CA LYS A 345 10.61 -11.78 -17.99
C LYS A 345 10.68 -10.27 -18.23
N GLN A 346 10.97 -9.51 -17.16
CA GLN A 346 11.04 -8.06 -17.17
C GLN A 346 11.95 -7.56 -16.05
N VAL A 347 12.41 -6.31 -16.18
CA VAL A 347 13.11 -5.59 -15.12
C VAL A 347 12.26 -4.39 -14.70
N VAL A 348 11.95 -4.31 -13.41
CA VAL A 348 11.20 -3.19 -12.82
C VAL A 348 12.17 -2.30 -12.06
N ILE A 349 12.15 -0.99 -12.30
CA ILE A 349 13.14 -0.05 -11.74
C ILE A 349 12.40 1.08 -11.04
N MET A 350 12.62 1.26 -9.74
CA MET A 350 12.38 2.55 -9.10
C MET A 350 13.52 3.48 -9.50
N GLY A 351 13.23 4.44 -10.37
CA GLY A 351 14.26 5.29 -10.98
C GLY A 351 13.70 6.55 -11.63
N GLY A 352 14.21 6.88 -12.80
CA GLY A 352 13.73 8.01 -13.60
C GLY A 352 14.23 7.90 -15.03
N LEU A 353 13.47 8.50 -15.95
CA LEU A 353 13.78 8.60 -17.37
C LEU A 353 13.84 10.07 -17.77
N GLU A 354 14.67 10.38 -18.76
CA GLU A 354 14.61 11.69 -19.41
C GLU A 354 13.29 11.81 -20.20
N GLU A 355 12.53 12.87 -19.95
CA GLU A 355 11.23 13.11 -20.61
C GLU A 355 11.36 13.14 -22.14
N SER A 356 12.46 13.69 -22.67
CA SER A 356 12.78 13.68 -24.10
C SER A 356 12.96 12.28 -24.70
N SER A 357 13.34 11.29 -23.88
CA SER A 357 13.56 9.91 -24.34
C SER A 357 12.26 9.12 -24.51
N LEU A 358 11.18 9.55 -23.86
CA LEU A 358 9.83 8.98 -24.00
C LEU A 358 9.16 9.41 -25.32
N ALA A 359 9.54 10.56 -25.87
CA ALA A 359 9.00 11.06 -27.13
C ALA A 359 9.26 10.08 -28.29
N SER A 360 8.32 9.98 -29.24
CA SER A 360 8.41 9.06 -30.39
C SER A 360 9.70 9.22 -31.20
N ALA A 361 10.27 10.42 -31.25
CA ALA A 361 11.49 10.73 -31.98
C ALA A 361 12.77 10.11 -31.38
N SER A 362 12.79 9.76 -30.08
CA SER A 362 13.95 9.10 -29.48
C SER A 362 14.05 7.65 -29.95
N ALA A 363 15.25 7.15 -30.24
CA ALA A 363 15.45 5.75 -30.58
C ALA A 363 15.46 4.83 -29.35
N THR A 364 15.82 5.36 -28.18
CA THR A 364 16.01 4.59 -26.94
C THR A 364 15.53 5.38 -25.72
N LEU A 365 15.28 4.68 -24.63
CA LEU A 365 15.08 5.25 -23.31
C LEU A 365 16.42 5.62 -22.67
N LEU A 366 16.48 6.82 -22.11
CA LEU A 366 17.62 7.36 -21.37
C LEU A 366 17.21 7.59 -19.92
N GLY A 367 18.09 7.28 -18.98
CA GLY A 367 17.78 7.45 -17.57
C GLY A 367 17.98 8.90 -17.10
N ASP A 368 17.18 9.31 -16.13
CA ASP A 368 17.33 10.61 -15.45
C ASP A 368 18.46 10.52 -14.41
N ASP A 369 19.61 11.14 -14.69
CA ASP A 369 20.75 11.20 -13.76
C ASP A 369 20.40 11.89 -12.43
N SER A 370 19.30 12.63 -12.34
CA SER A 370 18.80 13.22 -11.09
C SER A 370 17.97 12.26 -10.24
N ALA A 371 17.62 11.07 -10.75
CA ALA A 371 16.93 10.05 -9.99
C ALA A 371 17.90 9.36 -9.01
N ARG A 372 17.50 9.23 -7.74
CA ARG A 372 18.42 8.80 -6.67
C ARG A 372 19.09 7.46 -6.96
N ASN A 373 18.32 6.43 -7.32
CA ASN A 373 18.85 5.09 -7.58
C ASN A 373 19.75 5.05 -8.83
N HIS A 374 19.50 5.93 -9.79
CA HIS A 374 20.38 6.11 -10.95
C HIS A 374 21.71 6.74 -10.50
N PHE A 375 21.62 7.85 -9.78
CA PHE A 375 22.78 8.64 -9.33
C PHE A 375 23.79 7.85 -8.49
N LEU A 376 23.33 6.85 -7.70
CA LEU A 376 24.20 6.02 -6.86
C LEU A 376 25.30 5.28 -7.65
N ASP A 377 25.00 4.87 -8.88
CA ASP A 377 25.97 4.28 -9.81
C ASP A 377 25.50 4.52 -11.26
N VAL A 378 25.77 5.73 -11.75
CA VAL A 378 25.34 6.20 -13.08
C VAL A 378 25.83 5.28 -14.20
N SER A 379 27.03 4.69 -14.06
CA SER A 379 27.58 3.79 -15.08
C SER A 379 26.78 2.49 -15.15
N SER A 380 26.48 1.89 -14.01
CA SER A 380 25.68 0.67 -13.95
C SER A 380 24.23 0.91 -14.35
N ALA A 381 23.62 2.02 -13.92
CA ALA A 381 22.25 2.37 -14.26
C ALA A 381 22.06 2.58 -15.78
N ASN A 382 22.92 3.40 -16.40
CA ASN A 382 22.91 3.58 -17.86
C ASN A 382 23.20 2.28 -18.61
N TYR A 383 24.11 1.44 -18.09
CA TYR A 383 24.37 0.13 -18.66
C TYR A 383 23.14 -0.78 -18.61
N VAL A 384 22.46 -0.89 -17.47
CA VAL A 384 21.27 -1.75 -17.31
C VAL A 384 20.13 -1.28 -18.21
N LEU A 385 19.80 0.01 -18.22
CA LEU A 385 18.76 0.57 -19.07
C LEU A 385 19.02 0.30 -20.55
N ARG A 386 20.23 0.59 -21.03
CA ARG A 386 20.61 0.34 -22.41
C ARG A 386 20.63 -1.15 -22.74
N ARG A 387 21.24 -1.98 -21.90
CA ARG A 387 21.44 -3.39 -22.21
C ARG A 387 20.14 -4.18 -22.20
N CYS A 388 19.17 -3.84 -21.35
CA CYS A 388 17.85 -4.46 -21.40
C CYS A 388 17.14 -4.18 -22.74
N GLN A 389 17.23 -2.95 -23.26
CA GLN A 389 16.68 -2.59 -24.57
C GLN A 389 17.35 -3.39 -25.70
N GLU A 390 18.70 -3.41 -25.74
CA GLU A 390 19.47 -4.16 -26.74
C GLU A 390 19.16 -5.67 -26.70
N LEU A 391 18.89 -6.22 -25.51
CA LEU A 391 18.56 -7.64 -25.29
C LEU A 391 17.07 -7.96 -25.43
N ARG A 392 16.22 -6.97 -25.75
CA ARG A 392 14.75 -7.12 -25.83
C ARG A 392 14.11 -7.63 -24.53
N VAL A 393 14.68 -7.26 -23.39
CA VAL A 393 14.09 -7.51 -22.07
C VAL A 393 13.27 -6.29 -21.67
N GLN A 394 11.98 -6.49 -21.39
CA GLN A 394 11.07 -5.40 -21.06
C GLN A 394 11.54 -4.65 -19.81
N LEU A 395 11.46 -3.32 -19.88
CA LEU A 395 11.67 -2.42 -18.75
C LEU A 395 10.33 -1.88 -18.28
N VAL A 396 10.14 -1.81 -16.97
CA VAL A 396 9.06 -1.05 -16.32
C VAL A 396 9.71 -0.06 -15.38
N VAL A 397 9.76 1.21 -15.75
CA VAL A 397 10.39 2.26 -14.93
C VAL A 397 9.32 3.02 -14.18
N VAL A 398 9.38 2.97 -12.86
CA VAL A 398 8.53 3.74 -11.96
C VAL A 398 9.32 4.95 -11.48
N THR A 399 8.85 6.14 -11.82
CA THR A 399 9.55 7.37 -11.43
C THR A 399 9.05 7.92 -10.09
N ARG A 400 9.76 8.93 -9.58
CA ARG A 400 9.32 9.68 -8.39
C ARG A 400 7.91 10.28 -8.53
N TYR A 401 7.45 10.60 -9.74
CA TYR A 401 6.18 11.28 -9.96
C TYR A 401 4.97 10.38 -9.65
N SER A 402 5.12 9.06 -9.72
CA SER A 402 4.05 8.12 -9.35
C SER A 402 3.71 8.17 -7.88
N ALA A 403 4.73 8.22 -7.01
CA ALA A 403 4.46 8.39 -5.58
C ALA A 403 3.86 9.75 -5.26
N TYR A 404 4.19 10.81 -6.01
CA TYR A 404 3.56 12.13 -5.81
C TYR A 404 2.06 12.08 -6.16
N GLY A 405 1.67 11.33 -7.19
CA GLY A 405 0.26 11.10 -7.52
C GLY A 405 -0.50 10.26 -6.50
N CYS A 406 0.21 9.45 -5.71
CA CYS A 406 -0.37 8.54 -4.72
C CYS A 406 0.35 8.66 -3.36
N GLY A 407 0.51 9.89 -2.87
CA GLY A 407 1.08 10.10 -1.55
C GLY A 407 0.22 9.42 -0.48
N MET A 408 0.84 8.67 0.42
CA MET A 408 0.17 8.00 1.54
C MET A 408 0.02 8.95 2.71
N PRO A 409 -1.01 8.80 3.55
CA PRO A 409 -1.09 9.59 4.78
C PRO A 409 0.06 9.25 5.72
N SER A 410 0.66 10.27 6.35
CA SER A 410 1.76 10.08 7.31
C SER A 410 1.39 9.26 8.54
N PHE A 411 0.14 9.41 9.02
CA PHE A 411 -0.39 8.67 10.17
C PHE A 411 -0.36 7.14 9.97
N LEU A 412 -0.18 6.65 8.74
CA LEU A 412 0.03 5.24 8.45
C LEU A 412 1.15 4.65 9.32
N TYR A 413 2.23 5.39 9.55
CA TYR A 413 3.33 4.92 10.40
C TYR A 413 2.94 4.84 11.88
N ASP A 414 2.13 5.78 12.37
CA ASP A 414 1.61 5.76 13.73
C ASP A 414 0.64 4.59 13.93
N GLU A 415 -0.21 4.32 12.94
CA GLU A 415 -1.09 3.17 12.93
C GLU A 415 -0.31 1.85 12.94
N ILE A 416 0.70 1.72 12.07
CA ILE A 416 1.62 0.57 12.06
C ILE A 416 2.19 0.36 13.46
N ALA A 417 2.74 1.41 14.08
CA ALA A 417 3.30 1.35 15.43
C ALA A 417 2.27 1.00 16.51
N ALA A 418 1.02 1.45 16.37
CA ALA A 418 -0.06 1.11 17.29
C ALA A 418 -0.48 -0.37 17.19
N MET A 419 -0.30 -1.00 16.03
CA MET A 419 -0.66 -2.41 15.78
C MET A 419 0.44 -3.42 16.16
N GLY A 420 1.72 -3.13 15.87
CA GLY A 420 2.79 -4.14 15.87
C GLY A 420 3.84 -4.02 16.98
N GLN A 421 4.06 -5.10 17.74
CA GLN A 421 4.99 -5.10 18.89
C GLN A 421 6.47 -4.95 18.49
N GLY A 422 7.14 -3.90 18.99
CA GLY A 422 8.58 -3.64 18.86
C GLY A 422 9.05 -3.26 17.44
N PHE A 423 8.83 -4.12 16.45
CA PHE A 423 9.23 -3.89 15.06
C PHE A 423 8.53 -2.68 14.45
N ALA A 424 7.21 -2.59 14.61
CA ALA A 424 6.42 -1.51 14.00
C ALA A 424 6.75 -0.14 14.58
N GLY A 425 7.00 -0.08 15.90
CA GLY A 425 7.55 1.13 16.54
C GLY A 425 8.88 1.56 15.93
N ARG A 426 9.79 0.61 15.65
CA ARG A 426 11.06 0.93 14.96
C ARG A 426 10.85 1.46 13.54
N VAL A 427 9.86 0.95 12.80
CA VAL A 427 9.52 1.44 11.45
C VAL A 427 9.09 2.91 11.52
N ARG A 428 8.14 3.25 12.40
CA ARG A 428 7.71 4.63 12.63
C ARG A 428 8.87 5.52 13.06
N ASP A 429 9.63 5.10 14.06
CA ASP A 429 10.71 5.93 14.60
C ASP A 429 11.82 6.16 13.56
N ALA A 430 12.10 5.15 12.72
CA ALA A 430 13.04 5.30 11.60
C ALA A 430 12.51 6.31 10.56
N HIS A 431 11.21 6.26 10.25
CA HIS A 431 10.57 7.21 9.35
C HIS A 431 10.63 8.65 9.90
N HIS A 432 10.17 8.89 11.13
CA HIS A 432 10.20 10.22 11.76
C HIS A 432 11.61 10.79 11.82
N ARG A 433 12.60 9.97 12.24
CA ARG A 433 14.01 10.40 12.23
C ARG A 433 14.50 10.76 10.83
N SER A 434 14.14 9.98 9.81
CA SER A 434 14.54 10.27 8.41
C SER A 434 13.98 11.61 7.94
N ILE A 435 12.71 11.85 8.23
CA ILE A 435 12.01 13.10 7.90
C ILE A 435 12.61 14.31 8.64
N ASP A 436 12.89 14.18 9.94
CA ASP A 436 13.52 15.25 10.72
C ASP A 436 14.97 15.55 10.25
N LEU A 437 15.71 14.51 9.84
CA LEU A 437 17.04 14.68 9.26
C LEU A 437 16.97 15.38 7.90
N LEU A 438 16.00 15.02 7.05
CA LEU A 438 15.76 15.71 5.79
C LEU A 438 15.46 17.19 6.04
N TRP A 439 14.55 17.50 6.97
CA TRP A 439 14.19 18.86 7.35
C TRP A 439 15.39 19.72 7.75
N LYS A 440 16.29 19.18 8.57
CA LYS A 440 17.53 19.85 8.97
C LYS A 440 18.43 20.15 7.78
N ARG A 441 18.54 19.23 6.81
CA ARG A 441 19.37 19.40 5.61
C ARG A 441 18.83 20.49 4.67
N LEU A 442 17.52 20.69 4.61
CA LEU A 442 16.90 21.71 3.74
C LEU A 442 17.31 23.14 4.09
N HIS A 443 17.64 23.38 5.36
CA HIS A 443 18.06 24.69 5.88
C HIS A 443 19.53 25.01 5.56
N LEU A 444 20.29 24.03 5.08
CA LEU A 444 21.67 24.24 4.63
C LEU A 444 21.68 24.82 3.21
N HIS A 445 22.72 25.59 2.87
CA HIS A 445 22.89 26.17 1.54
C HIS A 445 22.98 25.06 0.46
N GLY A 446 22.44 25.28 -0.75
CA GLY A 446 22.34 24.23 -1.79
C GLY A 446 23.64 23.48 -2.15
N ASN A 447 24.80 24.12 -1.96
CA ASN A 447 26.14 23.54 -2.20
C ASN A 447 26.82 23.00 -0.92
N ASP A 448 26.13 23.00 0.21
CA ASP A 448 26.67 22.53 1.49
C ASP A 448 26.86 21.02 1.46
N ARG A 449 28.06 20.56 1.83
CA ARG A 449 28.40 19.13 1.87
C ARG A 449 27.50 18.35 2.83
N ASP A 450 27.00 19.00 3.88
CA ASP A 450 26.13 18.38 4.87
C ASP A 450 24.68 18.21 4.38
N ARG A 451 24.32 18.75 3.21
CA ARG A 451 23.11 18.35 2.47
C ARG A 451 23.20 16.93 1.93
N ARG A 452 24.42 16.40 1.82
CA ARG A 452 24.77 15.05 1.33
C ARG A 452 23.92 14.69 0.12
N GLU A 453 24.16 15.47 -0.93
CA GLU A 453 23.63 15.28 -2.29
C GLU A 453 22.14 15.55 -2.45
N LEU A 454 21.47 16.03 -1.41
CA LEU A 454 20.13 16.59 -1.56
C LEU A 454 20.17 17.78 -2.54
N PRO A 455 19.51 17.68 -3.71
CA PRO A 455 19.60 18.69 -4.76
C PRO A 455 19.25 20.09 -4.24
N ALA A 456 19.87 21.13 -4.81
CA ALA A 456 19.59 22.52 -4.41
C ALA A 456 18.11 22.91 -4.58
N ARG A 457 17.41 22.28 -5.53
CA ARG A 457 15.95 22.45 -5.74
C ARG A 457 15.08 21.92 -4.59
N CYS A 458 15.61 21.05 -3.74
CA CYS A 458 14.90 20.53 -2.58
C CYS A 458 15.12 21.48 -1.41
N ASP A 459 14.31 22.53 -1.30
CA ASP A 459 14.35 23.50 -0.21
C ASP A 459 13.15 23.33 0.74
N VAL A 460 13.02 24.24 1.71
CA VAL A 460 11.91 24.24 2.68
C VAL A 460 10.55 24.36 1.99
N ARG A 461 10.47 25.12 0.88
CA ARG A 461 9.24 25.27 0.11
C ARG A 461 8.88 23.97 -0.59
N TRP A 462 9.83 23.34 -1.27
CA TRP A 462 9.64 22.02 -1.87
C TRP A 462 9.15 21.00 -0.83
N PHE A 463 9.73 20.99 0.36
CA PHE A 463 9.32 20.06 1.41
C PHE A 463 7.90 20.34 1.90
N SER A 464 7.57 21.61 2.11
CA SER A 464 6.20 22.02 2.47
C SER A 464 5.19 21.55 1.41
N ASP A 465 5.46 21.82 0.14
CA ASP A 465 4.60 21.45 -0.99
C ASP A 465 4.47 19.92 -1.11
N THR A 466 5.55 19.17 -0.85
CA THR A 466 5.60 17.72 -1.05
C THR A 466 5.02 16.92 0.12
N PHE A 467 5.32 17.32 1.36
CA PHE A 467 5.05 16.54 2.57
C PHE A 467 3.98 17.16 3.47
N CYS A 468 3.81 18.48 3.44
CA CYS A 468 2.98 19.22 4.39
C CYS A 468 1.74 19.87 3.75
N GLY A 469 1.40 19.49 2.51
CA GLY A 469 0.23 20.05 1.81
C GLY A 469 0.37 21.53 1.44
N GLY A 470 1.60 22.03 1.30
CA GLY A 470 1.89 23.41 0.88
C GLY A 470 1.69 24.47 1.98
N VAL A 471 1.60 24.06 3.24
CA VAL A 471 1.45 25.01 4.36
C VAL A 471 2.75 25.72 4.69
N THR A 472 2.69 27.01 5.02
CA THR A 472 3.87 27.73 5.48
C THR A 472 4.34 27.20 6.83
N LEU A 473 5.56 26.65 6.87
CA LEU A 473 6.14 26.04 8.06
C LEU A 473 6.92 27.07 8.90
N PRO A 474 6.86 27.01 10.24
CA PRO A 474 7.72 27.81 11.10
C PRO A 474 9.21 27.47 10.86
N PRO A 475 10.11 28.47 10.83
CA PRO A 475 11.52 28.27 10.47
C PRO A 475 12.34 27.52 11.52
N ASN A 476 11.85 27.38 12.75
CA ASN A 476 12.60 26.84 13.90
C ASN A 476 11.94 25.61 14.52
N LEU A 477 11.32 24.75 13.71
CA LEU A 477 10.76 23.49 14.21
C LEU A 477 11.88 22.49 14.56
N GLU A 478 11.88 21.98 15.80
CA GLU A 478 12.82 20.95 16.24
C GLU A 478 12.51 19.57 15.62
N SER A 479 11.22 19.25 15.49
CA SER A 479 10.71 18.10 14.77
C SER A 479 9.63 18.55 13.79
N ILE A 480 9.69 18.05 12.56
CA ILE A 480 8.72 18.37 11.51
C ILE A 480 7.63 17.30 11.37
N SER A 481 7.83 16.15 12.01
CA SER A 481 7.02 14.94 11.78
C SER A 481 5.52 15.18 11.98
N GLU A 482 5.12 16.00 12.96
CA GLU A 482 3.71 16.36 13.22
C GLU A 482 3.05 17.20 12.11
N HIS A 483 3.84 17.84 11.24
CA HIS A 483 3.36 18.66 10.14
C HIS A 483 3.36 17.91 8.80
N VAL A 484 3.99 16.73 8.75
CA VAL A 484 3.95 15.87 7.57
C VAL A 484 2.58 15.24 7.50
N VAL A 485 1.86 15.49 6.41
CA VAL A 485 0.54 14.91 6.12
C VAL A 485 0.63 13.78 5.09
N THR A 486 1.66 13.85 4.23
CA THR A 486 1.83 12.93 3.10
C THR A 486 3.24 12.35 3.09
N VAL A 487 3.35 11.05 2.82
CA VAL A 487 4.60 10.31 2.70
C VAL A 487 4.64 9.59 1.36
N MET A 488 5.82 9.53 0.75
CA MET A 488 5.99 8.94 -0.58
C MET A 488 6.50 7.51 -0.46
N VAL A 489 5.75 6.56 -1.02
CA VAL A 489 6.03 5.11 -0.93
C VAL A 489 6.53 4.54 -2.26
N HIS A 490 7.58 5.17 -2.80
CA HIS A 490 8.11 4.88 -4.14
C HIS A 490 8.37 3.39 -4.40
N ASP A 491 9.07 2.74 -3.47
CA ASP A 491 9.51 1.36 -3.62
C ASP A 491 8.34 0.37 -3.54
N VAL A 492 7.29 0.71 -2.78
CA VAL A 492 6.06 -0.09 -2.69
C VAL A 492 5.29 -0.04 -4.00
N ILE A 493 5.22 1.14 -4.63
CA ILE A 493 4.61 1.30 -5.95
C ILE A 493 5.41 0.50 -7.00
N ALA A 494 6.74 0.58 -6.99
CA ALA A 494 7.58 -0.21 -7.89
C ALA A 494 7.42 -1.72 -7.69
N LEU A 495 7.30 -2.18 -6.45
CA LEU A 495 6.99 -3.58 -6.15
C LEU A 495 5.61 -3.98 -6.72
N LEU A 496 4.59 -3.14 -6.56
CA LEU A 496 3.26 -3.39 -7.09
C LEU A 496 3.27 -3.48 -8.63
N SER A 497 4.13 -2.70 -9.29
CA SER A 497 4.35 -2.77 -10.74
C SER A 497 5.09 -4.03 -11.21
N CYS A 498 5.45 -4.97 -10.32
CA CYS A 498 5.91 -6.30 -10.74
C CYS A 498 4.77 -7.19 -11.24
N CYS A 499 3.53 -6.91 -10.83
CA CYS A 499 2.34 -7.67 -11.19
C CYS A 499 1.68 -7.05 -12.44
N PRO A 500 1.56 -7.78 -13.57
CA PRO A 500 0.92 -7.26 -14.77
C PRO A 500 -0.53 -6.80 -14.55
N ASP A 501 -1.29 -7.54 -13.73
CA ASP A 501 -2.68 -7.17 -13.42
C ASP A 501 -2.75 -5.84 -12.68
N SER A 502 -1.84 -5.60 -11.73
CA SER A 502 -1.73 -4.31 -11.08
C SER A 502 -1.37 -3.19 -12.05
N ILE A 503 -0.45 -3.41 -13.01
CA ILE A 503 -0.15 -2.44 -14.08
C ILE A 503 -1.43 -2.04 -14.80
N ASN A 504 -2.22 -3.02 -15.25
CA ASN A 504 -3.41 -2.77 -16.06
C ASN A 504 -4.56 -2.12 -15.29
N GLN A 505 -4.66 -2.37 -13.98
CA GLN A 505 -5.80 -1.92 -13.17
C GLN A 505 -5.52 -0.62 -12.41
N LEU A 506 -4.27 -0.38 -11.99
CA LEU A 506 -3.93 0.68 -11.05
C LEU A 506 -3.10 1.81 -11.67
N PHE A 507 -2.55 1.60 -12.86
CA PHE A 507 -1.59 2.51 -13.45
C PHE A 507 -1.96 2.95 -14.87
N GLU A 508 -1.65 4.20 -15.17
CA GLU A 508 -1.59 4.71 -16.53
C GLU A 508 -0.13 4.70 -16.97
N VAL A 509 0.17 3.95 -18.03
CA VAL A 509 1.54 3.74 -18.51
C VAL A 509 1.80 4.53 -19.79
N GLU A 510 2.97 5.14 -19.87
CA GLU A 510 3.53 5.58 -21.16
C GLU A 510 4.41 4.46 -21.72
N ALA A 511 4.04 3.94 -22.89
CA ALA A 511 4.77 2.88 -23.56
C ALA A 511 5.70 3.45 -24.64
N LYS A 512 6.95 2.97 -24.65
CA LYS A 512 7.94 3.25 -25.68
C LYS A 512 8.40 1.95 -26.31
N CYS A 513 8.08 1.77 -27.59
CA CYS A 513 8.58 0.62 -28.35
C CYS A 513 10.04 0.85 -28.77
N VAL A 514 10.94 -0.06 -28.37
CA VAL A 514 12.35 -0.09 -28.78
C VAL A 514 12.65 -1.51 -29.27
N ASP A 515 13.15 -1.64 -30.50
CA ASP A 515 13.46 -2.92 -31.15
C ASP A 515 12.34 -3.98 -31.08
N GLY A 516 11.08 -3.52 -31.11
CA GLY A 516 9.88 -4.36 -31.10
C GLY A 516 9.37 -4.76 -29.72
N VAL A 517 9.97 -4.25 -28.65
CA VAL A 517 9.53 -4.45 -27.26
C VAL A 517 9.01 -3.14 -26.68
N ASP A 518 7.82 -3.19 -26.08
CA ASP A 518 7.28 -2.05 -25.35
C ASP A 518 7.92 -1.98 -23.96
N HIS A 519 8.64 -0.88 -23.72
CA HIS A 519 9.13 -0.50 -22.40
C HIS A 519 8.15 0.48 -21.77
N LEU A 520 7.84 0.28 -20.50
CA LEU A 520 6.78 1.01 -19.80
C LEU A 520 7.38 2.04 -18.84
N CYS A 521 6.75 3.22 -18.79
CA CYS A 521 7.04 4.26 -17.82
C CYS A 521 5.78 4.58 -17.02
N ILE A 522 5.86 4.45 -15.69
CA ILE A 522 4.82 4.89 -14.77
C ILE A 522 5.33 6.18 -14.13
N GLY A 523 4.55 7.25 -14.30
CA GLY A 523 4.93 8.58 -13.82
C GLY A 523 5.91 9.28 -14.75
N ALA A 524 5.55 9.58 -16.00
CA ALA A 524 6.47 10.23 -16.93
C ALA A 524 6.88 11.65 -16.52
N SER A 525 5.99 12.39 -15.85
CA SER A 525 6.22 13.80 -15.50
C SER A 525 5.43 14.21 -14.25
N PRO A 526 5.68 15.40 -13.67
CA PRO A 526 4.86 15.92 -12.57
C PRO A 526 3.36 16.02 -12.91
N LYS A 527 3.01 16.14 -14.20
CA LYS A 527 1.63 16.24 -14.68
C LYS A 527 1.00 14.88 -14.96
N ILE A 528 1.82 13.86 -15.19
CA ILE A 528 1.42 12.51 -15.55
C ILE A 528 2.05 11.59 -14.50
N SER A 529 1.35 11.41 -13.37
CA SER A 529 1.82 10.55 -12.28
C SER A 529 1.78 9.07 -12.65
N GLY A 530 0.98 8.70 -13.63
CA GLY A 530 0.77 7.31 -14.02
C GLY A 530 -0.05 6.51 -13.00
N ILE A 531 -0.71 7.16 -12.04
CA ILE A 531 -1.63 6.53 -11.10
C ILE A 531 -3.05 6.68 -11.63
N ALA A 532 -3.72 5.58 -11.99
CA ALA A 532 -5.07 5.61 -12.52
C ALA A 532 -6.11 5.97 -11.44
N ASP A 533 -6.01 5.32 -10.28
CA ASP A 533 -6.85 5.63 -9.10
C ASP A 533 -6.00 5.66 -7.82
N ALA A 534 -5.67 6.87 -7.37
CA ALA A 534 -4.86 7.07 -6.18
C ALA A 534 -5.56 6.56 -4.90
N ASN A 535 -6.89 6.60 -4.82
CA ASN A 535 -7.60 6.13 -3.63
C ASN A 535 -7.60 4.61 -3.57
N GLN A 536 -7.77 3.95 -4.70
CA GLN A 536 -7.70 2.49 -4.78
C GLN A 536 -6.30 1.99 -4.41
N VAL A 537 -5.24 2.61 -4.96
CA VAL A 537 -3.85 2.28 -4.59
C VAL A 537 -3.62 2.54 -3.09
N ARG A 538 -3.98 3.71 -2.54
CA ARG A 538 -3.84 3.98 -1.09
C ARG A 538 -4.57 2.96 -0.22
N THR A 539 -5.78 2.57 -0.63
CA THR A 539 -6.60 1.60 0.10
C THR A 539 -5.91 0.25 0.12
N LEU A 540 -5.44 -0.24 -1.04
CA LEU A 540 -4.68 -1.48 -1.17
C LEU A 540 -3.42 -1.47 -0.30
N LEU A 541 -2.61 -0.41 -0.38
CA LEU A 541 -1.38 -0.29 0.40
C LEU A 541 -1.68 -0.26 1.91
N THR A 542 -2.68 0.52 2.33
CA THR A 542 -3.08 0.63 3.74
C THR A 542 -3.59 -0.70 4.27
N TYR A 543 -4.62 -1.30 3.65
CA TYR A 543 -5.14 -2.62 4.05
C TYR A 543 -4.03 -3.65 4.10
N GLY A 544 -3.21 -3.74 3.03
CA GLY A 544 -2.13 -4.71 2.92
C GLY A 544 -1.12 -4.62 4.06
N ILE A 545 -0.61 -3.42 4.34
CA ILE A 545 0.35 -3.19 5.43
C ILE A 545 -0.29 -3.47 6.80
N ARG A 546 -1.53 -3.01 7.02
CA ARG A 546 -2.26 -3.27 8.28
C ARG A 546 -2.49 -4.76 8.52
N SER A 547 -2.84 -5.52 7.49
CA SER A 547 -3.06 -6.97 7.59
C SER A 547 -1.80 -7.72 8.03
N VAL A 548 -0.63 -7.31 7.54
CA VAL A 548 0.66 -7.88 7.98
C VAL A 548 0.96 -7.49 9.42
N MET A 549 0.82 -6.21 9.77
CA MET A 549 1.18 -5.69 11.09
C MET A 549 0.28 -6.19 12.22
N SER A 550 -0.99 -6.45 11.93
CA SER A 550 -1.94 -7.01 12.89
C SER A 550 -1.83 -8.52 13.09
N GLY A 551 -1.00 -9.21 12.30
CA GLY A 551 -0.88 -10.68 12.32
C GLY A 551 -2.09 -11.43 11.73
N LYS A 552 -3.18 -10.72 11.37
CA LYS A 552 -4.42 -11.29 10.83
C LYS A 552 -4.23 -12.01 9.49
N LEU A 553 -3.19 -11.67 8.75
CA LEU A 553 -2.93 -12.25 7.43
C LEU A 553 -2.62 -13.76 7.51
N ASP A 554 -1.90 -14.20 8.54
CA ASP A 554 -1.56 -15.62 8.71
C ASP A 554 -2.76 -16.44 9.24
N GLU A 555 -3.68 -15.81 9.99
CA GLU A 555 -4.89 -16.45 10.51
C GLU A 555 -5.88 -16.84 9.39
N ARG A 556 -6.18 -15.92 8.45
CA ARG A 556 -7.12 -16.21 7.33
C ARG A 556 -6.57 -17.26 6.35
N LEU A 557 -5.25 -17.35 6.15
CA LEU A 557 -4.65 -18.43 5.36
C LEU A 557 -4.90 -19.80 5.99
N HIS A 558 -4.69 -19.92 7.31
CA HIS A 558 -4.99 -21.15 8.05
C HIS A 558 -6.47 -21.54 7.98
N GLU A 559 -7.40 -20.59 8.09
CA GLU A 559 -8.83 -20.87 7.96
C GLU A 559 -9.23 -21.36 6.56
N SER A 560 -8.68 -20.75 5.51
CA SER A 560 -8.98 -21.14 4.12
C SER A 560 -8.48 -22.56 3.79
N ASP A 561 -7.31 -22.94 4.31
CA ASP A 561 -6.73 -24.29 4.13
C ASP A 561 -7.53 -25.35 4.91
N ILE A 562 -7.99 -25.04 6.12
CA ILE A 562 -8.84 -25.92 6.92
C ILE A 562 -10.21 -26.09 6.23
N GLY A 563 -10.76 -25.02 5.65
CA GLY A 563 -11.99 -25.06 4.87
C GLY A 563 -11.89 -25.98 3.64
N LYS A 564 -10.83 -25.83 2.83
CA LYS A 564 -10.57 -26.69 1.66
C LYS A 564 -10.28 -28.15 2.03
N ALA A 565 -9.62 -28.39 3.16
CA ALA A 565 -9.37 -29.75 3.66
C ALA A 565 -10.64 -30.44 4.21
N ASN A 566 -11.60 -29.67 4.73
CA ASN A 566 -12.86 -30.21 5.23
C ASN A 566 -13.90 -30.43 4.13
N THR A 567 -13.94 -29.58 3.09
CA THR A 567 -14.83 -29.79 1.94
C THR A 567 -14.42 -31.00 1.10
N SER A 568 -13.12 -31.27 0.95
CA SER A 568 -12.64 -32.48 0.26
C SER A 568 -12.89 -33.77 1.04
N LYS A 569 -13.06 -33.72 2.37
CA LYS A 569 -13.46 -34.88 3.18
C LYS A 569 -14.96 -35.17 3.16
N PHE A 570 -15.80 -34.18 2.87
CA PHE A 570 -17.26 -34.37 2.79
C PHE A 570 -17.77 -34.76 1.39
N SER A 571 -16.96 -34.60 0.34
CA SER A 571 -17.33 -34.98 -1.03
C SER A 571 -17.10 -36.47 -1.38
N HIS A 572 -16.76 -37.33 -0.41
CA HIS A 572 -16.55 -38.77 -0.62
C HIS A 572 -17.49 -39.69 0.18
N SER A 573 -18.62 -39.18 0.70
CA SER A 573 -19.55 -40.01 1.48
C SER A 573 -21.03 -39.91 1.10
N SER A 574 -21.38 -39.53 -0.14
CA SER A 574 -22.80 -39.46 -0.55
C SER A 574 -23.20 -40.23 -1.81
N GLU A 575 -22.35 -41.09 -2.36
CA GLU A 575 -22.75 -42.02 -3.42
C GLU A 575 -22.55 -43.47 -2.97
N SER A 576 -23.66 -44.14 -2.63
CA SER A 576 -23.94 -45.58 -2.78
C SER A 576 -24.74 -46.15 -1.58
N LEU A 577 -26.02 -45.79 -1.47
CA LEU A 577 -27.00 -46.59 -0.73
C LEU A 577 -28.35 -46.52 -1.44
N SER A 578 -28.47 -47.20 -2.58
CA SER A 578 -29.76 -47.73 -3.02
C SER A 578 -29.56 -48.76 -4.14
N GLU A 579 -30.12 -49.94 -3.91
CA GLU A 579 -30.47 -50.98 -4.90
C GLU A 579 -29.31 -51.85 -5.42
N TRP A 580 -29.25 -53.11 -5.00
CA TRP A 580 -29.83 -54.27 -5.69
C TRP A 580 -29.43 -55.54 -4.91
N ASP A 581 -30.43 -56.25 -4.38
CA ASP A 581 -30.31 -57.61 -3.83
C ASP A 581 -31.40 -58.47 -4.49
N ARG A 582 -31.11 -59.77 -4.66
CA ARG A 582 -31.74 -60.83 -5.50
C ARG A 582 -31.16 -60.87 -6.92
N SER A 583 -30.62 -61.98 -7.43
CA SER A 583 -30.94 -63.39 -7.20
C SER A 583 -29.84 -64.33 -7.73
N GLU A 584 -29.59 -65.41 -6.98
CA GLU A 584 -29.44 -66.82 -7.42
C GLU A 584 -28.51 -67.24 -8.59
N LEU A 585 -27.56 -68.11 -8.19
CA LEU A 585 -27.26 -69.46 -8.71
C LEU A 585 -26.30 -69.70 -9.90
N ASP A 586 -25.47 -70.73 -9.66
CA ASP A 586 -24.81 -71.70 -10.53
C ASP A 586 -23.41 -71.42 -11.13
N GLU A 587 -22.43 -72.06 -10.46
CA GLU A 587 -21.49 -73.11 -10.91
C GLU A 587 -20.96 -73.19 -12.37
N GLU A 588 -19.66 -73.54 -12.40
CA GLU A 588 -18.88 -74.33 -13.38
C GLU A 588 -18.16 -73.68 -14.60
N ASP A 589 -16.84 -73.92 -14.59
CA ASP A 589 -15.92 -74.30 -15.67
C ASP A 589 -15.88 -73.56 -17.02
N PHE A 590 -14.71 -73.01 -17.39
CA PHE A 590 -13.80 -73.63 -18.38
C PHE A 590 -12.50 -72.82 -18.62
N GLN A 591 -11.49 -73.56 -19.05
CA GLN A 591 -10.09 -73.20 -19.28
C GLN A 591 -9.81 -72.36 -20.56
N THR A 592 -8.54 -71.93 -20.64
CA THR A 592 -7.62 -71.84 -21.80
C THR A 592 -7.27 -70.48 -22.41
N ASP A 593 -5.97 -70.18 -22.30
CA ASP A 593 -5.00 -69.75 -23.32
C ASP A 593 -5.36 -68.72 -24.41
N GLY A 594 -4.45 -67.76 -24.62
CA GLY A 594 -4.22 -67.25 -25.97
C GLY A 594 -3.61 -65.86 -26.09
N MET A 595 -2.28 -65.79 -26.01
CA MET A 595 -1.38 -65.02 -26.87
C MET A 595 -1.83 -63.74 -27.63
N ALA A 596 -0.96 -62.73 -27.47
CA ALA A 596 -0.26 -61.99 -28.54
C ALA A 596 -0.86 -60.67 -29.09
N SER A 597 -0.13 -59.60 -28.75
CA SER A 597 0.59 -58.71 -29.68
C SER A 597 -0.14 -57.58 -30.41
N ALA A 598 0.53 -56.42 -30.31
CA ALA A 598 0.80 -55.44 -31.36
C ALA A 598 -0.09 -54.18 -31.49
N ARG A 599 0.61 -53.07 -31.21
CA ARG A 599 0.79 -51.85 -32.05
C ARG A 599 -0.22 -50.69 -31.94
N LEU A 600 0.35 -49.58 -31.44
CA LEU A 600 0.44 -48.25 -32.07
C LEU A 600 -0.84 -47.62 -32.65
N SER A 601 -1.29 -46.56 -31.99
CA SER A 601 -1.22 -45.18 -32.52
C SER A 601 -1.13 -44.19 -31.36
#